data_AF-A0A9W9R6P2-F1
#
_entry.id   AF-A0A9W9R6P2-F1
#
_cell.length_a   1.000
_cell.length_b   1.000
_cell.length_c   1.000
_cell.angle_alpha   90.00
_cell.angle_beta   90.00
_cell.angle_gamma   90.00
#
_symmetry.space_group_name_H-M   'P 1'
#
loop_
_entity.id
_entity.type
_entity.pdbx_description
1 polymer ?
#
loop_
_entity_poly.entity_id
_entity_poly.type
_entity_poly.pdbx_seq_one_letter_code
_entity_poly.pdbx_strand_id
1 'polypeptide(L)'
;MHFKGSLTILASASFLVSGFAKDSRTFAVNHFYGNSALTMGRMDPIMDPGRPATHSHAIQGGSNFNLTMTDDALMDSNCTSSIVDADKSNYWTPSLYFQAENGSFLSVPMFYMNVYYFFEATDDDIQPFPFGLRMFVGNSSLRTPPRPIQFTCPRSSYDIPSYPEGSDGLHGVGIQDPTNAGAGAGFPHMNCDGYASPLRADIHFPSCYNPEIDLHDYANNMVFPSSEGTTGGKVNCPEGWVHVPHIFYEVYWNTPLFADMWTEGTGSQPFILSNGDRTGYSLHGDFISGWDEDVLKKIIDNCNAGSLGMDKCADAGFLNDVSTSCNIPNLVPEQIDGVLDKLPGNNPPTGWGQEVEDLAAKQKLKRHIRGHSHGKHF
;
A
#
# COMPACT_ATOMS: atom_id res chain seq x y z
N MET A 1 61.38 -38.40 0.77
CA MET A 1 61.39 -37.39 1.85
C MET A 1 60.11 -36.55 1.73
N HIS A 2 59.47 -36.37 2.87
CA HIS A 2 58.09 -35.91 3.06
C HIS A 2 57.93 -34.38 3.03
N PHE A 3 56.78 -33.93 2.50
CA PHE A 3 55.91 -32.80 2.93
C PHE A 3 56.51 -31.37 2.94
N LYS A 4 55.79 -30.27 2.65
CA LYS A 4 54.37 -29.93 2.78
C LYS A 4 54.07 -28.73 1.85
N GLY A 5 52.99 -28.78 1.10
CA GLY A 5 52.36 -27.58 0.54
C GLY A 5 51.51 -26.89 1.61
N SER A 6 51.64 -25.57 1.74
CA SER A 6 50.75 -24.77 2.59
C SER A 6 49.48 -24.45 1.81
N LEU A 7 48.38 -25.07 2.22
CA LEU A 7 47.03 -24.72 1.81
C LEU A 7 46.57 -23.56 2.72
N THR A 8 46.50 -22.35 2.17
CA THR A 8 45.96 -21.18 2.88
C THR A 8 44.43 -21.30 2.85
N ILE A 9 43.84 -21.74 3.96
CA ILE A 9 42.40 -21.71 4.18
C ILE A 9 42.05 -20.24 4.52
N LEU A 10 41.40 -19.54 3.59
CA LEU A 10 40.65 -18.33 3.95
C LEU A 10 39.45 -18.78 4.78
N ALA A 11 39.53 -18.60 6.10
CA ALA A 11 38.38 -18.67 6.97
C ALA A 11 37.55 -17.40 6.73
N SER A 12 36.45 -17.54 5.99
CA SER A 12 35.37 -16.55 5.98
C SER A 12 34.83 -16.46 7.40
N ALA A 13 35.17 -15.41 8.13
CA ALA A 13 34.56 -15.13 9.41
C ALA A 13 33.13 -14.65 9.13
N SER A 14 32.17 -15.57 9.21
CA SER A 14 30.77 -15.21 9.34
C SER A 14 30.63 -14.46 10.67
N PHE A 15 30.51 -13.13 10.59
CA PHE A 15 30.04 -12.35 11.72
C PHE A 15 28.57 -12.75 11.94
N LEU A 16 28.34 -13.70 12.83
CA LEU A 16 27.05 -13.82 13.50
C LEU A 16 26.94 -12.59 14.40
N VAL A 17 26.45 -11.49 13.83
CA VAL A 17 25.87 -10.43 14.64
C VAL A 17 24.61 -11.05 15.22
N SER A 18 24.71 -11.54 16.45
CA SER A 18 23.55 -11.94 17.22
C SER A 18 22.74 -10.68 17.53
N GLY A 19 21.85 -10.28 16.62
CA GLY A 19 20.83 -9.30 16.94
C GLY A 19 19.90 -9.89 17.99
N PHE A 20 19.51 -9.05 18.95
CA PHE A 20 18.81 -9.49 20.14
C PHE A 20 17.36 -9.81 19.80
N ALA A 21 16.89 -10.97 20.27
CA ALA A 21 15.45 -11.23 20.42
C ALA A 21 14.79 -10.03 21.10
N LYS A 22 13.66 -9.57 20.56
CA LYS A 22 12.93 -8.41 21.07
C LYS A 22 11.78 -8.83 21.96
N ASP A 23 11.81 -8.41 23.22
CA ASP A 23 10.74 -8.71 24.18
C ASP A 23 9.56 -7.73 24.10
N SER A 24 9.69 -6.62 23.36
CA SER A 24 8.62 -5.67 23.11
C SER A 24 8.73 -5.06 21.71
N ARG A 25 7.57 -4.69 21.14
CA ARG A 25 7.51 -3.99 19.87
C ARG A 25 8.06 -2.57 20.03
N THR A 26 8.97 -2.17 19.13
CA THR A 26 9.34 -0.77 18.90
C THR A 26 8.88 -0.34 17.52
N PHE A 27 8.79 0.97 17.28
CA PHE A 27 8.48 1.48 15.95
C PHE A 27 9.00 2.89 15.70
N ALA A 28 9.11 3.24 14.43
CA ALA A 28 9.34 4.61 13.98
C ALA A 28 8.59 4.86 12.67
N VAL A 29 8.15 6.10 12.47
CA VAL A 29 7.43 6.50 11.26
C VAL A 29 8.37 7.13 10.26
N ASN A 30 8.42 6.60 9.05
CA ASN A 30 8.99 7.30 7.92
C ASN A 30 8.01 8.38 7.44
N HIS A 31 8.43 9.64 7.59
CA HIS A 31 7.70 10.80 7.12
C HIS A 31 8.24 11.22 5.74
N PHE A 32 7.33 11.65 4.87
CA PHE A 32 7.68 12.25 3.59
C PHE A 32 7.58 13.78 3.66
N TYR A 33 8.42 14.47 2.88
CA TYR A 33 8.40 15.93 2.76
C TYR A 33 7.99 16.36 1.34
N GLY A 34 7.76 17.66 1.18
CA GLY A 34 7.19 18.24 -0.04
C GLY A 34 5.67 18.30 -0.02
N ASN A 35 5.09 18.96 -1.02
CA ASN A 35 3.65 19.26 -1.07
C ASN A 35 2.84 18.23 -1.90
N SER A 36 3.48 17.15 -2.37
CA SER A 36 2.85 16.15 -3.23
C SER A 36 3.65 14.84 -3.23
N ALA A 37 3.08 13.80 -3.82
CA ALA A 37 3.76 12.53 -4.09
C ALA A 37 5.03 12.75 -4.95
N LEU A 38 5.99 11.82 -4.90
CA LEU A 38 7.15 11.78 -5.82
C LEU A 38 6.69 11.88 -7.28
N THR A 39 5.68 11.07 -7.64
CA THR A 39 4.98 11.16 -8.92
C THR A 39 3.61 10.50 -8.79
N MET A 40 2.75 10.74 -9.78
CA MET A 40 1.46 10.07 -9.93
C MET A 40 1.28 9.67 -11.38
N GLY A 41 0.68 8.51 -11.63
CA GLY A 41 0.42 8.03 -12.98
C GLY A 41 0.20 6.53 -13.03
N ARG A 42 -0.03 5.99 -14.22
CA ARG A 42 -0.18 4.55 -14.45
C ARG A 42 1.20 3.87 -14.52
N MET A 43 1.92 3.88 -13.40
CA MET A 43 3.29 3.39 -13.28
C MET A 43 3.36 2.35 -12.16
N ASP A 44 3.63 1.10 -12.54
CA ASP A 44 3.72 -0.02 -11.62
C ASP A 44 4.72 -1.06 -12.17
N PRO A 45 5.99 -1.03 -11.74
CA PRO A 45 7.02 -1.96 -12.20
C PRO A 45 6.89 -3.37 -11.60
N ILE A 46 5.97 -3.61 -10.66
CA ILE A 46 5.69 -4.93 -10.10
C ILE A 46 4.65 -5.65 -10.97
N MET A 47 3.49 -5.01 -11.15
CA MET A 47 2.34 -5.64 -11.82
C MET A 47 2.40 -5.52 -13.35
N ASP A 48 2.95 -4.43 -13.86
CA ASP A 48 2.95 -4.08 -15.29
C ASP A 48 4.34 -3.61 -15.79
N PRO A 49 5.41 -4.42 -15.62
CA PRO A 49 6.76 -4.02 -15.96
C PRO A 49 6.90 -3.66 -17.45
N GLY A 50 7.44 -2.47 -17.71
CA GLY A 50 7.78 -1.95 -19.03
C GLY A 50 6.61 -1.36 -19.81
N ARG A 51 5.43 -1.24 -19.19
CA ARG A 51 4.23 -0.70 -19.84
C ARG A 51 3.41 0.14 -18.86
N PRO A 52 2.48 0.97 -19.37
CA PRO A 52 1.52 1.65 -18.50
C PRO A 52 0.70 0.65 -17.68
N ALA A 53 0.63 0.87 -16.37
CA ALA A 53 -0.18 0.08 -15.46
C ALA A 53 -1.67 0.15 -15.81
N THR A 54 -2.45 -0.80 -15.32
CA THR A 54 -3.91 -0.79 -15.57
C THR A 54 -4.63 0.44 -15.01
N HIS A 55 -4.13 1.05 -13.94
CA HIS A 55 -4.72 2.20 -13.26
C HIS A 55 -3.65 3.09 -12.62
N SER A 56 -4.04 4.27 -12.14
CA SER A 56 -3.11 5.29 -11.64
C SER A 56 -2.77 5.06 -10.16
N HIS A 57 -1.52 5.31 -9.80
CA HIS A 57 -1.02 5.25 -8.42
C HIS A 57 -0.50 6.61 -7.97
N ALA A 58 -0.47 6.81 -6.66
CA ALA A 58 0.33 7.84 -6.01
C ALA A 58 1.58 7.19 -5.43
N ILE A 59 2.76 7.69 -5.81
CA ILE A 59 4.04 7.05 -5.51
C ILE A 59 4.89 7.98 -4.63
N GLN A 60 5.46 7.44 -3.56
CA GLN A 60 6.47 8.08 -2.71
C GLN A 60 7.80 7.33 -2.82
N GLY A 61 8.91 7.98 -2.44
CA GLY A 61 10.21 7.33 -2.31
C GLY A 61 11.33 7.87 -3.20
N GLY A 62 12.24 6.98 -3.59
CA GLY A 62 13.41 7.29 -4.43
C GLY A 62 13.08 7.68 -5.87
N SER A 63 13.83 8.66 -6.40
CA SER A 63 13.61 9.28 -7.71
C SER A 63 13.96 8.41 -8.92
N ASN A 64 14.61 7.25 -8.75
CA ASN A 64 14.87 6.35 -9.87
C ASN A 64 13.71 5.39 -10.17
N PHE A 65 12.52 5.65 -9.59
CA PHE A 65 11.30 4.92 -9.92
C PHE A 65 10.98 5.01 -11.42
N ASN A 66 10.71 3.86 -12.03
CA ASN A 66 10.54 3.75 -13.48
C ASN A 66 9.55 2.61 -13.83
N LEU A 67 9.15 2.50 -15.10
CA LEU A 67 8.28 1.42 -15.58
C LEU A 67 8.97 0.04 -15.54
N THR A 68 10.30 0.00 -15.52
CA THR A 68 11.09 -1.23 -15.35
C THR A 68 12.26 -0.93 -14.43
N MET A 69 12.51 -1.81 -13.46
CA MET A 69 13.53 -1.59 -12.42
C MET A 69 14.27 -2.88 -12.12
N THR A 70 15.61 -2.80 -12.15
CA THR A 70 16.48 -3.82 -11.55
C THR A 70 16.42 -3.74 -10.03
N ASP A 71 16.95 -4.73 -9.33
CA ASP A 71 16.88 -4.81 -7.87
C ASP A 71 17.63 -3.67 -7.16
N ASP A 72 18.71 -3.20 -7.78
CA ASP A 72 19.56 -2.12 -7.28
C ASP A 72 19.17 -0.73 -7.81
N ALA A 73 18.18 -0.63 -8.71
CA ALA A 73 17.86 0.61 -9.41
C ALA A 73 17.63 1.79 -8.45
N LEU A 74 17.03 1.55 -7.28
CA LEU A 74 16.71 2.63 -6.35
C LEU A 74 17.92 3.24 -5.66
N MET A 75 19.04 2.52 -5.60
CA MET A 75 20.29 3.03 -5.03
C MET A 75 20.88 4.18 -5.86
N ASP A 76 20.54 4.24 -7.14
CA ASP A 76 20.93 5.32 -8.06
C ASP A 76 19.96 6.52 -8.05
N SER A 77 19.06 6.60 -7.06
CA SER A 77 18.14 7.73 -6.92
C SER A 77 18.86 9.02 -6.51
N ASN A 78 18.78 10.05 -7.35
CA ASN A 78 19.31 11.39 -7.08
C ASN A 78 18.66 12.07 -5.86
N CYS A 79 17.40 11.76 -5.56
CA CYS A 79 16.71 12.23 -4.35
C CYS A 79 15.67 11.19 -3.90
N THR A 80 15.09 11.39 -2.71
CA THR A 80 13.92 10.64 -2.21
C THR A 80 12.94 11.62 -1.59
N SER A 81 11.64 11.31 -1.62
CA SER A 81 10.64 12.08 -0.88
C SER A 81 10.60 11.75 0.62
N SER A 82 11.35 10.74 1.09
CA SER A 82 11.54 10.47 2.52
C SER A 82 12.45 11.51 3.19
N ILE A 83 12.11 11.93 4.41
CA ILE A 83 13.00 12.79 5.21
C ILE A 83 14.34 12.10 5.49
N VAL A 84 14.34 10.78 5.68
CA VAL A 84 15.55 9.99 5.89
C VAL A 84 16.16 9.69 4.52
N ASP A 85 17.32 10.27 4.23
CA ASP A 85 17.89 10.18 2.87
C ASP A 85 18.32 8.77 2.47
N ALA A 86 18.70 7.97 3.47
CA ALA A 86 19.06 6.56 3.34
C ALA A 86 17.89 5.68 2.85
N ASP A 87 16.65 6.18 2.90
CA ASP A 87 15.50 5.47 2.37
C ASP A 87 15.19 5.91 0.93
N LYS A 88 15.68 5.13 -0.04
CA LYS A 88 15.32 5.28 -1.45
C LYS A 88 14.21 4.31 -1.87
N SER A 89 13.60 3.56 -0.96
CA SER A 89 12.52 2.62 -1.28
C SER A 89 11.35 3.34 -1.93
N ASN A 90 10.54 2.64 -2.72
CA ASN A 90 9.29 3.16 -3.25
C ASN A 90 8.07 2.55 -2.56
N TYR A 91 7.07 3.38 -2.38
CA TYR A 91 5.81 3.07 -1.70
C TYR A 91 4.67 3.63 -2.54
N TRP A 92 3.70 2.81 -2.91
CA TRP A 92 2.57 3.34 -3.67
C TRP A 92 1.25 2.65 -3.40
N THR A 93 0.17 3.39 -3.71
CA THR A 93 -1.21 2.93 -3.62
C THR A 93 -2.03 3.50 -4.78
N PRO A 94 -3.17 2.91 -5.13
CA PRO A 94 -4.09 3.49 -6.11
C PRO A 94 -4.50 4.91 -5.76
N SER A 95 -4.50 5.80 -6.75
CA SER A 95 -5.03 7.15 -6.58
C SER A 95 -6.55 7.12 -6.33
N LEU A 96 -7.04 8.07 -5.54
CA LEU A 96 -8.47 8.23 -5.24
C LEU A 96 -9.07 9.35 -6.09
N TYR A 97 -10.29 9.12 -6.58
CA TYR A 97 -11.08 10.11 -7.32
C TYR A 97 -12.45 10.27 -6.67
N PHE A 98 -13.09 11.40 -6.91
CA PHE A 98 -14.47 11.69 -6.56
C PHE A 98 -15.30 11.73 -7.85
N GLN A 99 -16.37 10.95 -7.92
CA GLN A 99 -17.31 10.97 -9.03
C GLN A 99 -18.44 11.97 -8.75
N ALA A 100 -18.45 13.09 -9.47
CA ALA A 100 -19.47 14.12 -9.35
C ALA A 100 -20.81 13.69 -9.96
N GLU A 101 -21.89 14.37 -9.57
CA GLU A 101 -23.26 14.08 -10.04
C GLU A 101 -23.41 14.17 -11.57
N ASN A 102 -22.63 15.03 -12.21
CA ASN A 102 -22.60 15.16 -13.67
C ASN A 102 -21.83 14.02 -14.37
N GLY A 103 -21.29 13.06 -13.62
CA GLY A 103 -20.52 11.91 -14.10
C GLY A 103 -19.02 12.16 -14.29
N SER A 104 -18.54 13.40 -14.15
CA SER A 104 -17.10 13.71 -14.20
C SER A 104 -16.37 13.22 -12.95
N PHE A 105 -15.06 13.05 -13.07
CA PHE A 105 -14.18 12.67 -11.96
C PHE A 105 -13.28 13.83 -11.57
N LEU A 106 -13.07 13.98 -10.27
CA LEU A 106 -12.15 14.94 -9.67
C LEU A 106 -11.08 14.15 -8.91
N SER A 107 -9.81 14.43 -9.15
CA SER A 107 -8.73 13.83 -8.34
C SER A 107 -8.89 14.23 -6.87
N VAL A 108 -8.89 13.26 -5.96
CA VAL A 108 -8.85 13.53 -4.52
C VAL A 108 -7.39 13.60 -4.10
N PRO A 109 -6.89 14.75 -3.61
CA PRO A 109 -5.49 14.86 -3.24
C PRO A 109 -5.12 13.87 -2.13
N MET A 110 -4.00 13.16 -2.30
CA MET A 110 -3.34 12.48 -1.19
C MET A 110 -2.82 13.57 -0.24
N PHE A 111 -3.42 13.69 0.94
CA PHE A 111 -3.08 14.73 1.91
C PHE A 111 -1.70 14.47 2.51
N TYR A 112 -1.48 13.26 3.00
CA TYR A 112 -0.16 12.74 3.33
C TYR A 112 -0.18 11.21 3.36
N MET A 113 1.01 10.64 3.36
CA MET A 113 1.27 9.22 3.58
C MET A 113 2.29 9.14 4.71
N ASN A 114 2.10 8.21 5.63
CA ASN A 114 3.10 7.83 6.61
C ASN A 114 3.37 6.34 6.45
N VAL A 115 4.63 5.95 6.57
CA VAL A 115 5.02 4.53 6.53
C VAL A 115 5.61 4.17 7.88
N TYR A 116 4.88 3.36 8.63
CA TYR A 116 5.32 2.87 9.93
C TYR A 116 6.21 1.66 9.71
N TYR A 117 7.34 1.65 10.39
CA TYR A 117 8.22 0.50 10.51
C TYR A 117 8.07 -0.06 11.91
N PHE A 118 7.35 -1.17 12.01
CA PHE A 118 7.23 -1.94 13.24
C PHE A 118 8.36 -2.96 13.34
N PHE A 119 8.99 -2.99 14.51
CA PHE A 119 9.95 -4.01 14.87
C PHE A 119 9.32 -4.84 15.97
N GLU A 120 8.74 -5.96 15.56
CA GLU A 120 7.89 -6.80 16.39
C GLU A 120 8.63 -7.36 17.61
N ALA A 121 7.87 -7.69 18.67
CA ALA A 121 8.39 -8.60 19.67
C ALA A 121 8.54 -9.98 19.02
N THR A 122 9.74 -10.55 19.05
CA THR A 122 10.08 -11.77 18.31
C THR A 122 11.26 -12.48 18.96
N ASP A 123 11.35 -13.80 18.74
CA ASP A 123 12.54 -14.59 19.07
C ASP A 123 13.53 -14.65 17.89
N ASP A 124 13.13 -14.15 16.71
CA ASP A 124 13.99 -14.02 15.54
C ASP A 124 14.90 -12.78 15.65
N ASP A 125 15.86 -12.67 14.73
CA ASP A 125 16.58 -11.41 14.49
C ASP A 125 15.96 -10.69 13.28
N ILE A 126 15.53 -9.45 13.49
CA ILE A 126 14.95 -8.62 12.43
C ILE A 126 16.09 -8.04 11.59
N GLN A 127 16.14 -8.41 10.31
CA GLN A 127 17.13 -7.93 9.34
C GLN A 127 16.58 -6.82 8.46
N PRO A 128 17.43 -5.95 7.88
CA PRO A 128 17.05 -5.06 6.80
C PRO A 128 16.38 -5.83 5.64
N PHE A 129 15.55 -5.13 4.86
CA PHE A 129 15.07 -5.68 3.60
C PHE A 129 16.24 -5.84 2.63
N PRO A 130 16.33 -6.96 1.88
CA PRO A 130 17.27 -7.02 0.78
C PRO A 130 16.90 -5.97 -0.28
N PHE A 131 17.90 -5.45 -0.97
CA PHE A 131 17.70 -4.52 -2.09
C PHE A 131 16.74 -5.11 -3.12
N GLY A 132 15.80 -4.31 -3.59
CA GLY A 132 14.88 -4.73 -4.64
C GLY A 132 13.79 -5.69 -4.19
N LEU A 133 13.66 -6.02 -2.89
CA LEU A 133 12.51 -6.79 -2.41
C LEU A 133 11.21 -6.13 -2.84
N ARG A 134 10.38 -6.90 -3.56
CA ARG A 134 9.08 -6.44 -4.07
C ARG A 134 7.97 -7.07 -3.25
N MET A 135 7.04 -6.24 -2.80
CA MET A 135 5.84 -6.70 -2.11
C MET A 135 4.60 -6.07 -2.74
N PHE A 136 3.54 -6.87 -2.81
CA PHE A 136 2.19 -6.44 -3.19
C PHE A 136 1.20 -7.03 -2.19
N VAL A 137 0.33 -6.20 -1.62
CA VAL A 137 -0.73 -6.63 -0.71
C VAL A 137 -2.08 -6.10 -1.13
N GLY A 138 -3.12 -6.92 -0.99
CA GLY A 138 -4.47 -6.59 -1.45
C GLY A 138 -4.82 -7.31 -2.74
N ASN A 139 -5.85 -6.83 -3.43
CA ASN A 139 -6.30 -7.41 -4.69
C ASN A 139 -7.00 -6.36 -5.56
N SER A 140 -6.35 -5.91 -6.62
CA SER A 140 -6.85 -4.87 -7.52
C SER A 140 -8.18 -5.19 -8.23
N SER A 141 -8.61 -6.46 -8.24
CA SER A 141 -9.86 -6.91 -8.85
C SER A 141 -10.99 -7.14 -7.83
N LEU A 142 -10.74 -7.04 -6.53
CA LEU A 142 -11.73 -7.32 -5.49
C LEU A 142 -12.85 -6.27 -5.49
N ARG A 143 -14.11 -6.70 -5.42
CA ARG A 143 -15.30 -5.81 -5.37
C ARG A 143 -16.28 -6.20 -4.28
N THR A 144 -15.97 -7.24 -3.53
CA THR A 144 -16.77 -7.77 -2.42
C THR A 144 -15.82 -8.34 -1.38
N PRO A 145 -16.26 -8.58 -0.13
CA PRO A 145 -15.53 -9.45 0.79
C PRO A 145 -15.24 -10.83 0.15
N PRO A 146 -14.24 -11.61 0.61
CA PRO A 146 -13.59 -11.53 1.92
C PRO A 146 -12.16 -10.97 1.90
N ARG A 147 -11.70 -10.52 3.09
CA ARG A 147 -10.33 -10.06 3.43
C ARG A 147 -9.76 -8.84 2.68
N PRO A 148 -10.53 -7.77 2.46
CA PRO A 148 -9.99 -6.54 1.90
C PRO A 148 -9.06 -5.83 2.90
N ILE A 149 -8.26 -4.89 2.38
CA ILE A 149 -7.55 -3.91 3.19
C ILE A 149 -8.55 -3.00 3.91
N GLN A 150 -8.16 -2.54 5.10
CA GLN A 150 -9.00 -1.75 5.98
C GLN A 150 -9.00 -0.27 5.58
N PHE A 151 -10.15 0.37 5.73
CA PHE A 151 -10.28 1.82 5.78
C PHE A 151 -10.62 2.24 7.20
N THR A 152 -10.13 3.41 7.58
CA THR A 152 -10.55 4.09 8.80
C THR A 152 -11.20 5.41 8.43
N CYS A 153 -12.40 5.62 8.95
CA CYS A 153 -13.23 6.81 8.75
C CYS A 153 -13.61 7.37 10.12
N PRO A 154 -12.76 8.22 10.70
CA PRO A 154 -13.05 8.77 12.01
C PRO A 154 -14.23 9.73 11.95
N ARG A 155 -15.13 9.63 12.92
CA ARG A 155 -16.35 10.44 12.99
C ARG A 155 -16.56 11.08 14.35
N SER A 156 -17.34 12.14 14.35
CA SER A 156 -17.79 12.81 15.58
C SER A 156 -18.79 11.95 16.40
N SER A 157 -19.55 11.08 15.73
CA SER A 157 -20.43 10.06 16.34
C SER A 157 -20.52 8.81 15.45
N TYR A 158 -20.70 7.66 16.09
CA TYR A 158 -20.93 6.35 15.45
C TYR A 158 -22.32 5.77 15.75
N ASP A 159 -23.28 6.59 16.22
CA ASP A 159 -24.67 6.15 16.44
C ASP A 159 -25.30 5.58 15.16
N ILE A 160 -24.89 6.13 14.01
CA ILE A 160 -25.13 5.56 12.68
C ILE A 160 -23.82 4.89 12.24
N PRO A 161 -23.82 3.57 11.96
CA PRO A 161 -22.63 2.87 11.50
C PRO A 161 -22.02 3.49 10.24
N SER A 162 -20.69 3.61 10.21
CA SER A 162 -19.96 4.16 9.05
C SER A 162 -19.96 3.21 7.85
N TYR A 163 -20.02 1.90 8.08
CA TYR A 163 -19.87 0.87 7.05
C TYR A 163 -21.12 0.00 6.93
N PRO A 164 -21.35 -0.64 5.76
CA PRO A 164 -22.42 -1.62 5.62
C PRO A 164 -22.24 -2.83 6.55
N GLU A 165 -23.34 -3.53 6.81
CA GLU A 165 -23.32 -4.78 7.57
C GLU A 165 -22.32 -5.78 6.97
N GLY A 166 -21.51 -6.42 7.82
CA GLY A 166 -20.47 -7.37 7.40
C GLY A 166 -19.18 -6.74 6.88
N SER A 167 -19.03 -5.42 6.97
CA SER A 167 -17.79 -4.69 6.62
C SER A 167 -17.08 -4.14 7.86
N ASP A 168 -16.94 -4.98 8.88
CA ASP A 168 -16.49 -4.63 10.24
C ASP A 168 -14.97 -4.43 10.39
N GLY A 169 -14.18 -4.61 9.33
CA GLY A 169 -12.73 -4.48 9.40
C GLY A 169 -12.06 -5.52 10.31
N LEU A 170 -12.75 -6.62 10.65
CA LEU A 170 -12.21 -7.69 11.52
C LEU A 170 -11.57 -8.83 10.75
N HIS A 171 -11.84 -8.89 9.45
CA HIS A 171 -11.53 -10.04 8.60
C HIS A 171 -10.52 -9.71 7.51
N GLY A 172 -9.89 -8.52 7.57
CA GLY A 172 -8.92 -8.04 6.60
C GLY A 172 -7.54 -8.72 6.71
N VAL A 173 -6.58 -8.15 5.98
CA VAL A 173 -5.16 -8.50 6.09
C VAL A 173 -4.46 -7.57 7.08
N GLY A 174 -3.49 -8.10 7.83
CA GLY A 174 -2.69 -7.31 8.78
C GLY A 174 -3.24 -7.23 10.20
N ILE A 175 -2.82 -6.20 10.93
CA ILE A 175 -3.27 -5.94 12.29
C ILE A 175 -4.65 -5.29 12.23
N GLN A 176 -5.61 -5.84 12.95
CA GLN A 176 -6.96 -5.30 13.03
C GLN A 176 -7.17 -4.64 14.40
N ASP A 177 -7.99 -3.60 14.45
CA ASP A 177 -8.45 -3.00 15.70
C ASP A 177 -9.94 -3.32 15.89
N PRO A 178 -10.28 -4.40 16.60
CA PRO A 178 -11.66 -4.85 16.72
C PRO A 178 -12.56 -3.92 17.53
N THR A 179 -11.98 -2.89 18.15
CA THR A 179 -12.71 -1.93 18.98
C THR A 179 -12.87 -0.57 18.30
N ASN A 180 -12.26 -0.36 17.14
CA ASN A 180 -12.36 0.88 16.39
C ASN A 180 -13.65 0.90 15.55
N ALA A 181 -14.69 1.57 16.03
CA ALA A 181 -15.95 1.74 15.30
C ALA A 181 -15.82 2.54 13.98
N GLY A 182 -14.70 3.24 13.78
CA GLY A 182 -14.36 3.92 12.53
C GLY A 182 -13.59 3.04 11.54
N ALA A 183 -13.15 1.85 11.95
CA ALA A 183 -12.52 0.88 11.07
C ALA A 183 -13.56 0.04 10.33
N GLY A 184 -13.29 -0.25 9.07
CA GLY A 184 -14.13 -1.10 8.26
C GLY A 184 -13.44 -1.57 7.00
N ALA A 185 -14.19 -2.36 6.23
CA ALA A 185 -13.74 -2.94 4.99
C ALA A 185 -14.47 -2.28 3.81
N GLY A 186 -13.72 -1.81 2.81
CA GLY A 186 -14.29 -1.01 1.72
C GLY A 186 -14.64 0.41 2.15
N PHE A 187 -15.27 1.17 1.27
CA PHE A 187 -15.56 2.57 1.53
C PHE A 187 -16.72 2.76 2.52
N PRO A 188 -16.61 3.73 3.45
CA PRO A 188 -17.68 4.07 4.37
C PRO A 188 -18.86 4.73 3.64
N HIS A 189 -20.08 4.52 4.11
CA HIS A 189 -21.28 5.23 3.61
C HIS A 189 -21.45 6.62 4.22
N MET A 190 -20.55 7.00 5.14
CA MET A 190 -20.61 8.23 5.91
C MET A 190 -19.39 9.09 5.62
N ASN A 191 -19.55 10.40 5.75
CA ASN A 191 -18.43 11.33 5.70
C ASN A 191 -17.55 11.17 6.94
N CYS A 192 -16.23 11.24 6.75
CA CYS A 192 -15.26 11.16 7.84
C CYS A 192 -15.06 12.57 8.40
N ASP A 193 -15.91 12.92 9.37
CA ASP A 193 -16.04 14.26 9.95
C ASP A 193 -15.30 14.43 11.28
N GLY A 194 -14.49 13.44 11.67
CA GLY A 194 -13.63 13.53 12.84
C GLY A 194 -12.63 14.68 12.74
N TYR A 195 -12.24 15.25 13.89
CA TYR A 195 -11.25 16.32 13.94
C TYR A 195 -9.95 15.90 13.24
N ALA A 196 -9.52 16.69 12.25
CA ALA A 196 -8.32 16.46 11.45
C ALA A 196 -8.23 15.03 10.86
N SER A 197 -9.38 14.40 10.60
CA SER A 197 -9.45 12.97 10.29
C SER A 197 -10.17 12.69 8.97
N PRO A 198 -9.45 12.81 7.84
CA PRO A 198 -9.95 12.38 6.55
C PRO A 198 -10.17 10.85 6.48
N LEU A 199 -10.72 10.38 5.35
CA LEU A 199 -10.68 8.96 5.01
C LEU A 199 -9.22 8.48 4.95
N ARG A 200 -8.95 7.39 5.66
CA ARG A 200 -7.63 6.78 5.82
C ARG A 200 -7.62 5.36 5.30
N ALA A 201 -6.58 4.99 4.56
CA ALA A 201 -6.28 3.61 4.21
C ALA A 201 -5.21 3.05 5.15
N ASP A 202 -5.45 1.81 5.60
CA ASP A 202 -4.64 1.11 6.60
C ASP A 202 -4.08 -0.16 5.96
N ILE A 203 -2.86 -0.10 5.39
CA ILE A 203 -2.30 -1.19 4.58
C ILE A 203 -1.11 -1.83 5.28
N HIS A 204 -1.27 -3.07 5.71
CA HIS A 204 -0.21 -3.85 6.36
C HIS A 204 0.47 -4.81 5.40
N PHE A 205 1.80 -4.87 5.47
CA PHE A 205 2.61 -5.80 4.70
C PHE A 205 3.08 -7.00 5.54
N PRO A 206 3.23 -8.18 4.93
CA PRO A 206 3.93 -9.31 5.55
C PRO A 206 5.37 -8.94 5.91
N SER A 207 5.94 -9.61 6.91
CA SER A 207 7.27 -9.27 7.47
C SER A 207 8.20 -10.49 7.61
N CYS A 208 7.87 -11.60 6.96
CA CYS A 208 8.76 -12.75 6.79
C CYS A 208 9.08 -12.92 5.32
N TYR A 209 10.34 -12.79 4.96
CA TYR A 209 10.87 -12.94 3.61
C TYR A 209 11.49 -14.32 3.40
N ASN A 210 11.17 -14.98 2.28
CA ASN A 210 11.80 -16.23 1.89
C ASN A 210 13.00 -15.99 0.96
N PRO A 211 14.25 -16.20 1.43
CA PRO A 211 15.45 -15.98 0.61
C PRO A 211 15.63 -17.01 -0.52
N GLU A 212 14.85 -18.09 -0.54
CA GLU A 212 14.88 -19.09 -1.63
C GLU A 212 13.97 -18.71 -2.81
N ILE A 213 13.13 -17.70 -2.64
CA ILE A 213 12.20 -17.21 -3.68
C ILE A 213 12.74 -15.94 -4.30
N ASP A 214 12.62 -15.86 -5.63
CA ASP A 214 13.04 -14.70 -6.41
C ASP A 214 12.37 -13.41 -5.92
N LEU A 215 13.11 -12.30 -5.89
CA LEU A 215 12.61 -11.01 -5.40
C LEU A 215 11.47 -10.45 -6.24
N HIS A 216 11.34 -10.86 -7.51
CA HIS A 216 10.22 -10.50 -8.38
C HIS A 216 8.99 -11.39 -8.18
N ASP A 217 9.09 -12.55 -7.53
CA ASP A 217 7.93 -13.38 -7.17
C ASP A 217 7.27 -12.85 -5.89
N TYR A 218 6.77 -11.62 -5.97
CA TYR A 218 6.10 -10.88 -4.91
C TYR A 218 4.87 -11.60 -4.33
N ALA A 219 4.35 -12.61 -5.03
CA ALA A 219 3.18 -13.37 -4.62
C ALA A 219 3.54 -14.48 -3.62
N ASN A 220 4.78 -14.95 -3.62
CA ASN A 220 5.22 -16.11 -2.83
C ASN A 220 6.44 -15.82 -1.93
N ASN A 221 7.12 -14.69 -2.12
CA ASN A 221 8.33 -14.34 -1.38
C ASN A 221 8.09 -13.83 0.05
N MET A 222 6.85 -13.49 0.42
CA MET A 222 6.52 -12.93 1.74
C MET A 222 5.33 -13.62 2.43
N VAL A 223 5.39 -13.74 3.75
CA VAL A 223 4.26 -14.14 4.61
C VAL A 223 4.20 -13.33 5.90
N PHE A 224 3.02 -13.26 6.51
CA PHE A 224 2.88 -12.67 7.84
C PHE A 224 3.50 -13.61 8.90
N PRO A 225 4.18 -13.06 9.92
CA PRO A 225 4.70 -13.86 11.03
C PRO A 225 3.54 -14.44 11.85
N SER A 226 3.82 -15.52 12.60
CA SER A 226 2.84 -16.24 13.40
C SER A 226 3.18 -16.18 14.88
N SER A 227 2.17 -16.09 15.74
CA SER A 227 2.34 -16.26 17.18
C SER A 227 2.44 -17.73 17.60
N GLU A 228 2.27 -18.67 16.66
CA GLU A 228 2.32 -20.11 16.94
C GLU A 228 3.67 -20.52 17.54
N GLY A 229 3.64 -21.25 18.66
CA GLY A 229 4.86 -21.71 19.35
C GLY A 229 5.59 -20.62 20.14
N THR A 230 5.10 -19.39 20.15
CA THR A 230 5.71 -18.26 20.88
C THR A 230 4.98 -17.96 22.19
N THR A 231 5.59 -17.13 23.05
CA THR A 231 4.96 -16.62 24.29
C THR A 231 5.17 -15.11 24.41
N GLY A 232 4.42 -14.44 25.29
CA GLY A 232 4.60 -13.01 25.55
C GLY A 232 4.13 -12.08 24.43
N GLY A 233 3.26 -12.56 23.53
CA GLY A 233 2.77 -11.77 22.39
C GLY A 233 3.78 -11.63 21.25
N LYS A 234 4.84 -12.44 21.26
CA LYS A 234 5.81 -12.51 20.18
C LYS A 234 5.21 -13.11 18.91
N VAL A 235 5.84 -12.81 17.77
CA VAL A 235 5.53 -13.43 16.49
C VAL A 235 6.84 -13.78 15.79
N ASN A 236 6.91 -14.98 15.20
CA ASN A 236 8.11 -15.48 14.54
C ASN A 236 7.80 -15.87 13.09
N CYS A 237 8.85 -15.88 12.28
CA CYS A 237 8.82 -16.35 10.91
C CYS A 237 8.91 -17.88 10.83
N PRO A 238 8.41 -18.48 9.73
CA PRO A 238 8.64 -19.89 9.48
C PRO A 238 10.15 -20.20 9.40
N GLU A 239 10.54 -21.44 9.71
CA GLU A 239 11.95 -21.86 9.65
C GLU A 239 12.54 -21.59 8.25
N GLY A 240 13.73 -20.98 8.21
CA GLY A 240 14.43 -20.62 6.97
C GLY A 240 14.03 -19.27 6.38
N TRP A 241 13.00 -18.61 6.91
CA TRP A 241 12.57 -17.28 6.49
C TRP A 241 13.28 -16.20 7.31
N VAL A 242 13.51 -15.05 6.70
CA VAL A 242 14.15 -13.89 7.31
C VAL A 242 13.08 -12.93 7.81
N HIS A 243 13.12 -12.61 9.10
CA HIS A 243 12.26 -11.59 9.67
C HIS A 243 12.76 -10.21 9.22
N VAL A 244 11.92 -9.43 8.54
CA VAL A 244 12.20 -8.06 8.10
C VAL A 244 11.23 -7.08 8.77
N PRO A 245 11.42 -5.76 8.73
CA PRO A 245 10.48 -4.85 9.37
C PRO A 245 9.05 -5.03 8.84
N HIS A 246 8.08 -4.93 9.74
CA HIS A 246 6.67 -4.91 9.34
C HIS A 246 6.29 -3.49 8.93
N ILE A 247 5.97 -3.32 7.66
CA ILE A 247 5.56 -2.03 7.11
C ILE A 247 4.04 -1.85 7.18
N PHE A 248 3.61 -0.68 7.63
CA PHE A 248 2.22 -0.25 7.60
C PHE A 248 2.08 1.11 6.94
N TYR A 249 1.30 1.19 5.86
CA TYR A 249 0.96 2.46 5.23
C TYR A 249 -0.28 3.03 5.88
N GLU A 250 -0.13 4.29 6.29
CA GLU A 250 -1.23 5.14 6.70
C GLU A 250 -1.37 6.23 5.63
N VAL A 251 -2.38 6.10 4.77
CA VAL A 251 -2.59 7.02 3.64
C VAL A 251 -3.86 7.81 3.86
N TYR A 252 -3.76 9.14 3.85
CA TYR A 252 -4.90 10.04 3.98
C TYR A 252 -5.20 10.74 2.67
N TRP A 253 -6.47 10.79 2.29
CA TRP A 253 -6.95 11.60 1.18
C TRP A 253 -7.74 12.79 1.70
N ASN A 254 -7.62 13.96 1.07
CA ASN A 254 -8.34 15.17 1.49
C ASN A 254 -9.83 15.12 1.06
N THR A 255 -10.56 14.12 1.56
CA THR A 255 -12.00 13.94 1.36
C THR A 255 -12.87 15.08 1.92
N PRO A 256 -12.48 15.85 2.96
CA PRO A 256 -13.26 17.00 3.43
C PRO A 256 -13.54 18.05 2.36
N LEU A 257 -12.69 18.17 1.31
CA LEU A 257 -12.93 19.08 0.18
C LEU A 257 -14.23 18.79 -0.58
N PHE A 258 -14.76 17.58 -0.44
CA PHE A 258 -15.92 17.08 -1.19
C PHE A 258 -17.14 16.87 -0.30
N ALA A 259 -17.06 17.17 1.00
CA ALA A 259 -18.10 16.87 1.99
C ALA A 259 -19.48 17.42 1.59
N ASP A 260 -19.53 18.64 1.05
CA ASP A 260 -20.77 19.33 0.69
C ASP A 260 -21.29 18.96 -0.73
N MET A 261 -20.63 18.02 -1.42
CA MET A 261 -20.95 17.65 -2.81
C MET A 261 -21.72 16.33 -2.95
N TRP A 262 -22.08 15.69 -1.84
CA TRP A 262 -22.84 14.43 -1.85
C TRP A 262 -23.64 14.28 -0.55
N THR A 263 -24.58 13.33 -0.53
CA THR A 263 -25.39 13.02 0.65
C THR A 263 -24.94 11.68 1.26
N GLU A 264 -24.45 11.74 2.50
CA GLU A 264 -24.08 10.56 3.27
C GLU A 264 -25.28 9.71 3.71
N GLY A 265 -25.03 8.46 4.10
CA GLY A 265 -26.06 7.56 4.64
C GLY A 265 -27.06 7.03 3.60
N THR A 266 -26.82 7.28 2.31
CA THR A 266 -27.69 6.83 1.21
C THR A 266 -27.40 5.40 0.73
N GLY A 267 -26.47 4.70 1.39
CA GLY A 267 -26.04 3.34 1.03
C GLY A 267 -24.95 3.27 -0.04
N SER A 268 -24.41 4.42 -0.48
CA SER A 268 -23.23 4.51 -1.34
C SER A 268 -22.52 5.85 -1.11
N GLN A 269 -21.33 6.00 -1.69
CA GLN A 269 -20.49 7.18 -1.56
C GLN A 269 -19.76 7.45 -2.89
N PRO A 270 -19.33 8.71 -3.18
CA PRO A 270 -18.87 9.13 -4.52
C PRO A 270 -17.38 8.88 -4.80
N PHE A 271 -16.58 8.53 -3.80
CA PHE A 271 -15.17 8.18 -3.96
C PHE A 271 -14.99 6.85 -4.71
N ILE A 272 -13.96 6.79 -5.53
CA ILE A 272 -13.68 5.67 -6.43
C ILE A 272 -12.16 5.52 -6.58
N LEU A 273 -11.65 4.31 -6.41
CA LEU A 273 -10.23 4.03 -6.68
C LEU A 273 -9.97 4.12 -8.19
N SER A 274 -8.74 4.46 -8.57
CA SER A 274 -8.34 4.70 -9.96
C SER A 274 -8.59 3.54 -10.94
N ASN A 275 -8.71 2.31 -10.43
CA ASN A 275 -9.10 1.11 -11.17
C ASN A 275 -10.62 0.99 -11.40
N GLY A 276 -11.39 2.02 -11.05
CA GLY A 276 -12.83 2.07 -11.18
C GLY A 276 -13.60 1.40 -10.05
N ASP A 277 -12.99 1.10 -8.90
CA ASP A 277 -13.70 0.45 -7.80
C ASP A 277 -14.44 1.45 -6.89
N ARG A 278 -15.77 1.37 -6.90
CA ARG A 278 -16.67 2.15 -6.05
C ARG A 278 -16.89 1.54 -4.67
N THR A 279 -16.45 0.30 -4.45
CA THR A 279 -16.58 -0.39 -3.16
C THR A 279 -15.39 -0.19 -2.25
N GLY A 280 -14.22 0.14 -2.80
CA GLY A 280 -12.96 0.31 -2.07
C GLY A 280 -12.25 -1.00 -1.74
N TYR A 281 -12.89 -2.16 -1.94
CA TYR A 281 -12.31 -3.46 -1.58
C TYR A 281 -11.05 -3.82 -2.38
N SER A 282 -10.82 -3.18 -3.52
CA SER A 282 -9.61 -3.40 -4.33
C SER A 282 -8.41 -2.52 -3.98
N LEU A 283 -8.49 -1.79 -2.88
CA LEU A 283 -7.33 -1.13 -2.32
C LEU A 283 -6.18 -2.14 -2.18
N HIS A 284 -4.98 -1.67 -2.49
CA HIS A 284 -3.74 -2.42 -2.39
C HIS A 284 -2.60 -1.45 -2.11
N GLY A 285 -1.46 -2.02 -1.71
CA GLY A 285 -0.22 -1.30 -1.59
C GLY A 285 0.91 -2.11 -2.19
N ASP A 286 1.92 -1.37 -2.64
CA ASP A 286 3.07 -1.90 -3.33
C ASP A 286 4.34 -1.28 -2.77
N PHE A 287 5.40 -2.09 -2.71
CA PHE A 287 6.68 -1.72 -2.15
C PHE A 287 7.84 -2.28 -2.97
N ILE A 288 8.87 -1.45 -3.16
CA ILE A 288 10.21 -1.92 -3.58
C ILE A 288 11.24 -1.36 -2.61
N SER A 289 12.03 -2.24 -2.02
CA SER A 289 13.13 -1.87 -1.11
C SER A 289 14.25 -1.12 -1.83
N GLY A 290 14.64 0.02 -1.26
CA GLY A 290 15.81 0.81 -1.63
C GLY A 290 16.47 1.42 -0.40
N TRP A 291 16.37 0.76 0.75
CA TRP A 291 16.99 1.18 2.00
C TRP A 291 18.49 0.91 1.99
N ASP A 292 19.30 1.87 2.42
CA ASP A 292 20.66 1.56 2.89
C ASP A 292 20.59 0.57 4.06
N GLU A 293 21.08 -0.65 3.84
CA GLU A 293 20.95 -1.76 4.79
C GLU A 293 21.67 -1.48 6.11
N ASP A 294 22.80 -0.77 6.09
CA ASP A 294 23.57 -0.44 7.30
C ASP A 294 22.83 0.58 8.17
N VAL A 295 22.20 1.59 7.55
CA VAL A 295 21.36 2.56 8.25
C VAL A 295 20.11 1.89 8.79
N LEU A 296 19.42 1.10 7.96
CA LEU A 296 18.20 0.40 8.37
C LEU A 296 18.48 -0.59 9.51
N LYS A 297 19.61 -1.31 9.49
CA LYS A 297 19.99 -2.21 10.60
C LYS A 297 20.10 -1.46 11.92
N LYS A 298 20.75 -0.29 11.93
CA LYS A 298 20.87 0.52 13.15
C LYS A 298 19.52 1.05 13.62
N ILE A 299 18.65 1.46 12.69
CA ILE A 299 17.28 1.88 13.02
C ILE A 299 16.49 0.73 13.64
N ILE A 300 16.56 -0.47 13.05
CA ILE A 300 15.96 -1.69 13.60
C ILE A 300 16.46 -1.91 15.02
N ASP A 301 17.77 -1.85 15.26
CA ASP A 301 18.35 -2.21 16.55
C ASP A 301 18.07 -1.17 17.64
N ASN A 302 18.07 0.12 17.30
CA ASN A 302 18.18 1.20 18.29
C ASN A 302 16.99 2.16 18.32
N CYS A 303 16.11 2.17 17.32
CA CYS A 303 15.08 3.21 17.23
C CYS A 303 13.72 2.80 17.81
N ASN A 304 13.14 3.72 18.57
CA ASN A 304 11.76 3.69 19.04
C ASN A 304 11.17 5.11 19.12
N ALA A 305 11.34 5.89 18.05
CA ALA A 305 10.86 7.27 18.00
C ALA A 305 9.32 7.37 17.92
N GLY A 306 8.64 6.26 17.62
CA GLY A 306 7.20 6.22 17.42
C GLY A 306 6.75 7.22 16.36
N SER A 307 5.61 7.87 16.61
CA SER A 307 5.05 8.89 15.73
C SER A 307 5.85 10.20 15.67
N LEU A 308 6.90 10.38 16.47
CA LEU A 308 7.79 11.54 16.33
C LEU A 308 8.59 11.50 15.02
N GLY A 309 8.76 10.30 14.45
CA GLY A 309 9.40 10.11 13.15
C GLY A 309 10.80 9.53 13.23
N MET A 310 11.15 8.80 12.17
CA MET A 310 12.44 8.13 12.01
C MET A 310 13.60 9.14 11.87
N ASP A 311 13.29 10.37 11.46
CA ASP A 311 14.22 11.51 11.45
C ASP A 311 14.66 11.95 12.86
N LYS A 312 14.05 11.39 13.92
CA LYS A 312 14.47 11.57 15.32
C LYS A 312 15.33 10.43 15.86
N CYS A 313 15.52 9.36 15.09
CA CYS A 313 16.46 8.29 15.48
C CYS A 313 17.90 8.83 15.39
N ALA A 314 18.74 8.54 16.39
CA ALA A 314 20.14 8.96 16.37
C ALA A 314 20.92 8.40 15.16
N ASP A 315 20.50 7.22 14.68
CA ASP A 315 21.12 6.49 13.59
C ASP A 315 20.44 6.71 12.23
N ALA A 316 19.55 7.69 12.09
CA ALA A 316 18.82 7.97 10.84
C ALA A 316 19.72 8.41 9.67
N GLY A 317 21.01 8.68 9.92
CA GLY A 317 21.94 9.15 8.91
C GLY A 317 21.63 10.58 8.46
N PHE A 318 21.78 10.84 7.16
CA PHE A 318 21.52 12.16 6.59
C PHE A 318 20.01 12.40 6.43
N LEU A 319 19.58 13.64 6.69
CA LEU A 319 18.19 14.06 6.54
C LEU A 319 18.07 15.06 5.40
N ASN A 320 17.05 14.88 4.55
CA ASN A 320 16.75 15.79 3.47
C ASN A 320 16.23 17.15 3.99
N ASP A 321 16.49 18.22 3.24
CA ASP A 321 15.96 19.55 3.55
C ASP A 321 14.47 19.60 3.18
N VAL A 322 13.63 19.62 4.23
CA VAL A 322 12.17 19.62 4.11
C VAL A 322 11.58 20.88 3.46
N SER A 323 12.39 21.92 3.22
CA SER A 323 11.98 23.10 2.45
C SER A 323 12.02 22.87 0.93
N THR A 324 12.61 21.76 0.49
CA THR A 324 12.69 21.34 -0.91
C THR A 324 11.62 20.30 -1.25
N SER A 325 11.67 19.73 -2.46
CA SER A 325 10.86 18.58 -2.84
C SER A 325 11.64 17.65 -3.76
N CYS A 326 11.29 16.37 -3.74
CA CYS A 326 11.76 15.38 -4.70
C CYS A 326 10.56 14.92 -5.53
N ASN A 327 10.57 15.26 -6.83
CA ASN A 327 9.52 14.90 -7.76
C ASN A 327 10.12 14.45 -9.09
N ILE A 328 9.46 13.52 -9.77
CA ILE A 328 9.85 13.03 -11.11
C ILE A 328 8.68 13.13 -12.08
N PRO A 329 8.94 13.22 -13.41
CA PRO A 329 7.85 13.25 -14.38
C PRO A 329 7.06 11.94 -14.38
N ASN A 330 5.76 12.04 -14.67
CA ASN A 330 4.95 10.90 -15.06
C ASN A 330 5.40 10.40 -16.44
N LEU A 331 5.80 9.12 -16.53
CA LEU A 331 6.28 8.50 -17.78
C LEU A 331 5.15 8.03 -18.71
N VAL A 332 3.90 8.09 -18.25
CA VAL A 332 2.70 7.76 -19.03
C VAL A 332 1.88 9.04 -19.23
N PRO A 333 2.08 9.77 -20.35
CA PRO A 333 1.46 11.07 -20.54
C PRO A 333 -0.06 10.91 -20.77
N GLU A 334 -0.84 11.22 -19.75
CA GLU A 334 -2.29 11.36 -19.79
C GLU A 334 -2.77 12.32 -18.70
N GLN A 335 -4.01 12.79 -18.80
CA GLN A 335 -4.59 13.63 -17.75
C GLN A 335 -5.00 12.76 -16.56
N ILE A 336 -4.44 13.05 -15.39
CA ILE A 336 -4.68 12.30 -14.14
C ILE A 336 -5.27 13.16 -13.03
N ASP A 337 -5.40 14.46 -13.26
CA ASP A 337 -5.88 15.43 -12.29
C ASP A 337 -6.84 16.46 -12.91
N GLY A 338 -7.41 17.28 -12.05
CA GLY A 338 -8.45 18.24 -12.41
C GLY A 338 -9.79 17.54 -12.68
N VAL A 339 -10.55 18.08 -13.65
CA VAL A 339 -11.84 17.53 -14.08
C VAL A 339 -11.61 16.55 -15.23
N LEU A 340 -12.06 15.31 -15.06
CA LEU A 340 -11.87 14.23 -16.02
C LEU A 340 -13.22 13.68 -16.49
N ASP A 341 -13.36 13.42 -17.79
CA ASP A 341 -14.53 12.72 -18.34
C ASP A 341 -14.51 11.20 -18.04
N LYS A 342 -13.30 10.66 -17.83
CA LYS A 342 -13.04 9.25 -17.55
C LYS A 342 -11.84 9.13 -16.62
N LEU A 343 -11.80 8.06 -15.81
CA LEU A 343 -10.60 7.73 -15.05
C LEU A 343 -9.41 7.44 -15.98
N PRO A 344 -8.16 7.69 -15.52
CA PRO A 344 -6.96 7.32 -16.27
C PRO A 344 -6.98 5.86 -16.73
N GLY A 345 -6.45 5.60 -17.93
CA GLY A 345 -6.55 4.28 -18.57
C GLY A 345 -7.95 3.92 -19.09
N ASN A 346 -8.90 4.85 -19.07
CA ASN A 346 -10.33 4.60 -19.38
C ASN A 346 -10.98 3.55 -18.46
N ASN A 347 -10.59 3.49 -17.19
CA ASN A 347 -11.16 2.55 -16.25
C ASN A 347 -12.66 2.84 -16.02
N PRO A 348 -13.56 1.88 -16.31
CA PRO A 348 -14.99 2.06 -16.08
C PRO A 348 -15.31 1.96 -14.58
N PRO A 349 -16.25 2.76 -14.05
CA PRO A 349 -16.77 2.56 -12.71
C PRO A 349 -17.44 1.18 -12.55
N THR A 350 -17.10 0.48 -11.48
CA THR A 350 -17.55 -0.88 -11.13
C THR A 350 -17.81 -0.96 -9.62
N GLY A 351 -18.59 -1.95 -9.18
CA GLY A 351 -18.96 -2.09 -7.76
C GLY A 351 -20.33 -1.51 -7.45
N TRP A 352 -20.46 -0.77 -6.33
CA TRP A 352 -21.75 -0.23 -5.86
C TRP A 352 -22.49 0.55 -6.93
N GLY A 353 -23.82 0.44 -6.93
CA GLY A 353 -24.68 1.27 -7.77
C GLY A 353 -24.42 1.14 -9.28
N GLN A 354 -23.78 0.07 -9.75
CA GLN A 354 -24.06 -0.38 -11.11
C GLN A 354 -25.49 -0.91 -11.09
N GLU A 355 -26.40 -0.11 -11.63
CA GLU A 355 -27.78 -0.53 -11.74
C GLU A 355 -27.86 -1.91 -12.40
N VAL A 356 -28.69 -2.73 -11.76
CA VAL A 356 -29.35 -3.91 -12.31
C VAL A 356 -29.98 -3.62 -13.70
N GLU A 357 -30.08 -2.35 -14.13
CA GLU A 357 -30.45 -1.92 -15.47
C GLU A 357 -29.56 -2.47 -16.57
N ASP A 358 -28.24 -2.60 -16.42
CA ASP A 358 -27.42 -3.06 -17.56
C ASP A 358 -27.57 -4.58 -17.79
N LEU A 359 -27.84 -5.36 -16.74
CA LEU A 359 -28.22 -6.77 -16.82
C LEU A 359 -29.66 -6.96 -17.30
N ALA A 360 -30.61 -6.13 -16.86
CA ALA A 360 -32.00 -6.16 -17.32
C ALA A 360 -32.14 -5.68 -18.78
N ALA A 361 -31.36 -4.69 -19.21
CA ALA A 361 -31.28 -4.20 -20.58
C ALA A 361 -30.62 -5.24 -21.50
N LYS A 362 -29.50 -5.86 -21.07
CA LYS A 362 -28.88 -6.98 -21.81
C LYS A 362 -29.77 -8.23 -21.87
N GLN A 363 -30.58 -8.50 -20.84
CA GLN A 363 -31.58 -9.59 -20.86
C GLN A 363 -32.83 -9.25 -21.69
N LYS A 364 -33.32 -8.01 -21.67
CA LYS A 364 -34.41 -7.54 -22.57
C LYS A 364 -33.98 -7.56 -24.03
N LEU A 365 -32.75 -7.14 -24.35
CA LEU A 365 -32.20 -7.20 -25.71
C LEU A 365 -32.07 -8.65 -26.20
N LYS A 366 -31.59 -9.57 -25.35
CA LYS A 366 -31.54 -11.02 -25.67
C LYS A 366 -32.93 -11.65 -25.88
N ARG A 367 -33.96 -11.20 -25.15
CA ARG A 367 -35.35 -11.65 -25.37
C ARG A 367 -35.96 -11.06 -26.65
N HIS A 368 -35.63 -9.82 -27.01
CA HIS A 368 -36.10 -9.19 -28.23
C HIS A 368 -35.47 -9.82 -29.49
N ILE A 369 -34.19 -10.17 -29.43
CA ILE A 369 -33.49 -10.86 -30.54
C ILE A 369 -33.99 -12.31 -30.72
N ARG A 370 -34.37 -13.02 -29.64
CA ARG A 370 -34.98 -14.36 -29.74
C ARG A 370 -36.46 -14.35 -30.14
N GLY A 371 -37.18 -13.25 -29.91
CA GLY A 371 -38.59 -13.08 -30.27
C GLY A 371 -38.84 -12.73 -31.75
N HIS A 372 -37.80 -12.48 -32.54
CA HIS A 372 -37.90 -12.15 -33.96
C HIS A 372 -37.41 -13.24 -34.92
N SER A 373 -37.02 -14.42 -34.42
CA SER A 373 -36.58 -15.54 -35.28
C SER A 373 -37.63 -16.62 -35.54
N HIS A 374 -38.87 -16.48 -35.06
CA HIS A 374 -39.94 -17.46 -35.28
C HIS A 374 -41.21 -16.78 -35.78
N GLY A 375 -41.27 -16.55 -37.09
CA GLY A 375 -42.50 -16.13 -37.73
C GLY A 375 -42.31 -15.67 -39.16
N LYS A 376 -42.59 -16.60 -40.09
CA LYS A 376 -42.83 -16.44 -41.54
C LYS A 376 -41.69 -16.90 -42.45
N HIS A 377 -41.70 -18.19 -42.76
CA HIS A 377 -41.58 -18.60 -44.15
C HIS A 377 -42.77 -19.51 -44.51
N PHE A 378 -43.31 -19.24 -45.69
CA PHE A 378 -44.40 -19.94 -46.39
C PHE A 378 -44.05 -21.40 -46.68
#